data_AF-Q065W6-F1
#
_entry.id   AF-Q065W6-F1
#
_cell.length_a   1.000
_cell.length_b   1.000
_cell.length_c   1.000
_cell.angle_alpha   90.00
_cell.angle_beta   90.00
_cell.angle_gamma   90.00
#
_symmetry.space_group_name_H-M   'P 1'
#
loop_
_entity.id
_entity.type
_entity.pdbx_description
1 polymer ?
#
loop_
_entity_poly.entity_id
_entity_poly.type
_entity_poly.pdbx_seq_one_letter_code
_entity_poly.pdbx_strand_id
1 'polypeptide(L)'
;MHGYSRSFTLWFGAQGLDRCGFVVDFSSLRPFEQRLRGQFDHTFLANADDPLLAEWRRLDELGALDLRVMDNVGMESTAALVWAWANELLQQRDGGRTCCWAVEARENRRNAATYTKVPDWF
;
A
#
# COMPACT_ATOMS: atom_id res chain seq x y z
N MET A 1 7.72 -11.43 -17.53
CA MET A 1 7.73 -11.51 -16.06
C MET A 1 9.05 -10.95 -15.56
N HIS A 2 9.01 -10.05 -14.58
CA HIS A 2 10.20 -9.50 -13.92
C HIS A 2 9.81 -9.09 -12.49
N GLY A 3 10.81 -8.77 -11.66
CA GLY A 3 10.60 -8.35 -10.28
C GLY A 3 11.14 -6.94 -10.02
N TYR A 4 10.61 -6.30 -8.98
CA TYR A 4 11.00 -4.96 -8.55
C TYR A 4 11.18 -4.92 -7.04
N SER A 5 12.17 -4.15 -6.58
CA SER A 5 12.33 -3.82 -5.17
C SER A 5 11.44 -2.62 -4.87
N ARG A 6 10.17 -2.89 -4.59
CA ARG A 6 9.18 -1.86 -4.31
C ARG A 6 9.47 -1.18 -2.98
N SER A 7 9.31 0.14 -2.92
CA SER A 7 9.37 0.90 -1.67
C SER A 7 8.25 1.92 -1.58
N PHE A 8 7.80 2.22 -0.37
CA PHE A 8 6.72 3.16 -0.11
C PHE A 8 7.18 4.27 0.83
N THR A 9 6.88 5.51 0.47
CA THR A 9 7.02 6.68 1.36
C THR A 9 5.64 7.25 1.63
N LEU A 10 5.33 7.49 2.91
CA LEU A 10 4.04 8.00 3.35
C LEU A 10 4.24 9.32 4.07
N TRP A 11 3.34 10.28 3.82
CA TRP A 11 3.30 11.54 4.53
C TRP A 11 2.04 11.62 5.39
N PHE A 12 2.25 11.88 6.68
CA PHE A 12 1.18 11.98 7.67
C PHE A 12 0.95 13.43 8.09
N GLY A 13 -0.30 13.74 8.43
CA GLY A 13 -0.73 15.01 9.02
C GLY A 13 -1.55 14.75 10.29
N ALA A 14 -1.63 15.75 11.17
CA ALA A 14 -2.46 15.70 12.37
C ALA A 14 -3.07 17.06 12.70
N GLN A 15 -4.27 17.06 13.28
CA GLN A 15 -4.91 18.26 13.84
C GLN A 15 -4.23 18.71 15.16
N GLY A 16 -3.48 17.80 15.78
CA GLY A 16 -2.70 18.07 16.99
C GLY A 16 -1.84 16.86 17.37
N LEU A 17 -0.81 17.11 18.19
CA LEU A 17 0.03 16.05 18.74
C LEU A 17 -0.74 15.25 19.80
N ASP A 18 -0.42 13.96 19.93
CA ASP A 18 -0.95 13.15 21.03
C ASP A 18 -0.28 13.50 22.36
N ARG A 19 -0.66 12.80 23.44
CA ARG A 19 -0.09 12.97 24.79
C ARG A 19 1.42 12.72 24.87
N CYS A 20 1.99 12.02 23.90
CA CYS A 20 3.40 11.70 23.78
C CYS A 20 4.15 12.67 22.83
N GLY A 21 3.44 13.63 22.23
CA GLY A 21 4.01 14.58 21.28
C GLY A 21 4.08 14.06 19.83
N PHE A 22 3.36 13.00 19.48
CA PHE A 22 3.41 12.41 18.13
C PHE A 22 2.29 12.87 17.21
N VAL A 23 2.64 13.06 15.93
CA VAL A 23 1.67 13.09 14.82
C VAL A 23 1.05 11.70 14.73
N VAL A 24 1.86 10.70 14.36
CA VAL A 24 1.51 9.28 14.36
C VAL A 24 2.59 8.51 15.14
N ASP A 25 2.17 7.62 16.03
CA ASP A 25 3.08 6.66 16.68
C ASP A 25 3.47 5.58 15.66
N PHE A 26 4.73 5.53 15.24
CA PHE A 26 5.18 4.55 14.25
C PHE A 26 5.06 3.09 14.72
N SER A 27 5.12 2.83 16.03
CA SER A 27 4.95 1.47 16.56
C SER A 27 3.53 0.92 16.32
N SER A 28 2.57 1.83 16.12
CA SER A 28 1.19 1.51 15.79
C SER A 28 0.98 1.11 14.32
N LEU A 29 1.96 1.35 13.45
CA LEU A 29 1.87 1.04 12.02
C LEU A 29 2.20 -0.42 11.70
N ARG A 30 2.52 -1.25 12.70
CA ARG A 30 2.83 -2.69 12.52
C ARG A 30 1.75 -3.45 11.73
N PRO A 31 0.43 -3.30 11.99
CA PRO A 31 -0.59 -3.97 11.18
C PRO A 31 -0.58 -3.53 9.71
N PHE A 32 -0.28 -2.25 9.46
CA PHE A 32 -0.15 -1.72 8.11
C PHE A 32 1.09 -2.27 7.39
N GLU A 33 2.23 -2.34 8.07
CA GLU A 33 3.44 -2.99 7.53
C GLU A 33 3.19 -4.46 7.18
N GLN A 34 2.50 -5.20 8.06
CA GLN A 34 2.13 -6.60 7.80
C GLN A 34 1.24 -6.73 6.56
N ARG A 35 0.28 -5.83 6.38
CA ARG A 35 -0.57 -5.80 5.18
C ARG A 35 0.26 -5.53 3.92
N LEU A 36 1.20 -4.60 3.96
CA LEU A 36 2.11 -4.34 2.84
C LEU A 36 2.95 -5.57 2.49
N ARG A 37 3.52 -6.24 3.49
CA ARG A 37 4.31 -7.46 3.29
C ARG A 37 3.46 -8.58 2.68
N GLY A 38 2.30 -8.86 3.24
CA GLY A 38 1.40 -9.89 2.72
C GLY A 38 0.92 -9.63 1.29
N GLN A 39 0.85 -8.37 0.87
CA GLN A 39 0.51 -8.00 -0.49
C GLN A 39 1.71 -8.05 -1.45
N PHE A 40 2.87 -7.53 -1.07
CA PHE A 40 3.94 -7.18 -2.01
C PHE A 40 5.26 -7.93 -1.81
N ASP A 41 5.51 -8.49 -0.62
CA ASP A 41 6.77 -9.16 -0.31
C ASP A 41 6.73 -10.62 -0.78
N HIS A 42 7.64 -10.98 -1.68
CA HIS A 42 7.72 -12.32 -2.28
C HIS A 42 6.41 -12.81 -2.94
N THR A 43 5.58 -11.90 -3.43
CA THR A 43 4.34 -12.21 -4.16
C THR A 43 4.47 -11.99 -5.67
N PHE A 44 3.56 -12.58 -6.43
CA PHE A 44 3.37 -12.35 -7.85
C PHE A 44 2.12 -11.51 -8.07
N LEU A 45 2.25 -10.32 -8.64
CA LEU A 45 1.10 -9.44 -8.92
C LEU A 45 0.67 -9.59 -10.38
N ALA A 46 -0.62 -9.81 -10.61
CA ALA A 46 -1.22 -9.82 -11.94
C ALA A 46 -2.43 -8.88 -11.99
N ASN A 47 -2.66 -8.24 -13.15
CA ASN A 47 -3.92 -7.54 -13.36
C ASN A 47 -5.07 -8.54 -13.47
N ALA A 48 -6.27 -8.13 -13.05
CA ALA A 48 -7.49 -8.91 -13.19
C ALA A 48 -7.88 -9.17 -14.66
N ASP A 49 -7.42 -8.32 -15.58
CA ASP A 49 -7.64 -8.44 -17.03
C ASP A 49 -6.45 -9.06 -17.79
N ASP A 50 -5.44 -9.61 -17.07
CA ASP A 50 -4.31 -10.28 -17.70
C ASP A 50 -4.79 -11.49 -18.55
N PRO A 51 -4.47 -11.55 -19.86
CA PRO A 51 -4.92 -12.63 -20.74
C PRO A 51 -4.38 -14.01 -20.32
N LEU A 52 -3.32 -14.07 -19.51
CA LEU A 52 -2.72 -15.29 -18.97
C LEU A 52 -3.14 -15.56 -17.52
N LEU A 53 -4.12 -14.84 -16.97
CA LEU A 53 -4.54 -14.98 -15.57
C LEU A 53 -4.92 -16.43 -15.18
N ALA A 54 -5.52 -17.19 -16.11
CA ALA A 54 -5.84 -18.59 -15.87
C ALA A 54 -4.58 -19.45 -15.62
N GLU A 55 -3.50 -19.20 -16.35
CA GLU A 55 -2.22 -19.89 -16.14
C GLU A 55 -1.55 -19.46 -14.83
N TRP A 56 -1.62 -18.17 -14.48
CA TRP A 56 -1.09 -17.69 -13.20
C TRP A 56 -1.81 -18.34 -12.01
N ARG A 57 -3.13 -18.47 -12.07
CA ARG A 57 -3.91 -19.20 -11.06
C ARG A 57 -3.53 -20.68 -10.99
N ARG A 58 -3.35 -21.33 -12.14
CA ARG A 58 -2.89 -22.72 -12.19
C ARG A 58 -1.53 -22.90 -11.52
N LEU A 59 -0.59 -21.97 -11.73
CA LEU A 59 0.73 -22.01 -11.11
C LEU A 59 0.68 -21.72 -9.59
N ASP A 60 -0.20 -20.82 -9.16
CA ASP A 60 -0.49 -20.55 -7.75
C ASP A 60 -1.02 -21.81 -7.03
N GLU A 61 -2.00 -22.50 -7.64
CA GLU A 61 -2.56 -23.76 -7.13
C GLU A 61 -1.52 -24.89 -7.03
N LEU A 62 -0.53 -24.89 -7.93
CA LEU A 62 0.60 -25.82 -7.89
C LEU A 62 1.69 -25.42 -6.88
N GLY A 63 1.54 -24.27 -6.21
CA GLY A 63 2.52 -23.72 -5.26
C GLY A 63 3.79 -23.18 -5.91
N ALA A 64 3.76 -22.88 -7.22
CA ALA A 64 4.91 -22.38 -7.96
C ALA A 64 5.12 -20.86 -7.79
N LEU A 65 4.08 -20.13 -7.41
CA LEU A 65 4.10 -18.70 -7.09
C LEU A 65 3.04 -18.38 -6.04
N ASP A 66 3.11 -17.19 -5.44
CA ASP A 66 2.11 -16.68 -4.50
C ASP A 66 1.35 -15.49 -5.12
N LEU A 67 0.19 -15.74 -5.71
CA LEU A 67 -0.54 -14.82 -6.58
C LEU A 67 -1.33 -13.76 -5.81
N ARG A 68 -1.26 -12.51 -6.27
CA ARG A 68 -2.20 -11.43 -5.92
C ARG A 68 -2.78 -10.86 -7.21
N VAL A 69 -4.10 -10.94 -7.32
CA VAL A 69 -4.83 -10.33 -8.44
C VAL A 69 -5.27 -8.93 -8.03
N MET A 70 -4.97 -7.94 -8.86
CA MET A 70 -5.26 -6.53 -8.61
C MET A 70 -5.97 -5.92 -9.84
N ASP A 71 -6.76 -4.87 -9.65
CA ASP A 71 -7.37 -4.16 -10.79
C ASP A 71 -6.30 -3.53 -11.68
N ASN A 72 -5.24 -2.97 -11.06
CA ASN A 72 -4.08 -2.44 -11.76
C ASN A 72 -2.83 -2.52 -10.86
N VAL A 73 -1.77 -3.21 -11.33
CA VAL A 73 -0.50 -3.42 -10.61
C VAL A 73 0.49 -2.25 -10.71
N GLY A 74 0.18 -1.23 -11.50
CA GLY A 74 0.99 -0.03 -11.73
C GLY A 74 1.24 0.79 -10.47
N MET A 75 2.26 1.65 -10.51
CA MET A 75 2.69 2.41 -9.32
C MET A 75 1.65 3.45 -8.90
N GLU A 76 0.92 4.05 -9.84
CA GLU A 76 -0.14 5.02 -9.59
C GLU A 76 -1.30 4.40 -8.80
N SER A 77 -1.79 3.25 -9.27
CA SER A 77 -2.82 2.45 -8.61
C SER A 77 -2.34 1.95 -7.24
N THR A 78 -1.09 1.50 -7.17
CA THR A 78 -0.47 1.03 -5.92
C THR A 78 -0.39 2.18 -4.90
N ALA A 79 0.02 3.38 -5.30
CA ALA A 79 0.10 4.55 -4.40
C ALA A 79 -1.28 4.91 -3.83
N ALA A 80 -2.33 4.92 -4.67
CA ALA A 80 -3.70 5.17 -4.23
C ALA A 80 -4.23 4.07 -3.27
N LEU A 81 -3.92 2.81 -3.56
CA LEU A 81 -4.30 1.67 -2.71
C LEU A 81 -3.64 1.75 -1.32
N VAL A 82 -2.34 2.01 -1.29
CA VAL A 82 -1.57 2.14 -0.05
C VAL A 82 -2.02 3.37 0.75
N TRP A 83 -2.37 4.47 0.08
CA TRP A 83 -3.00 5.64 0.71
C TRP A 83 -4.33 5.29 1.37
N ALA A 84 -5.18 4.50 0.70
CA ALA A 84 -6.47 4.09 1.25
C ALA A 84 -6.29 3.23 2.51
N TRP A 85 -5.37 2.25 2.47
CA TRP A 85 -5.08 1.39 3.61
C TRP A 85 -4.49 2.13 4.81
N ALA A 86 -3.61 3.10 4.56
CA ALA A 86 -3.05 3.93 5.63
C ALA A 86 -4.16 4.73 6.32
N ASN A 87 -5.04 5.34 5.53
CA ASN A 87 -6.15 6.14 6.04
C ASN A 87 -7.24 5.31 6.72
N GLU A 88 -7.51 4.09 6.24
CA GLU A 88 -8.37 3.13 6.94
C GLU A 88 -7.86 2.85 8.36
N LEU A 89 -6.57 2.53 8.50
CA LEU A 89 -5.95 2.29 9.81
C LEU A 89 -6.00 3.54 10.71
N LEU A 90 -5.62 4.70 10.17
CA LEU A 90 -5.58 5.94 10.95
C LEU A 90 -6.98 6.38 11.38
N GLN A 91 -7.99 6.25 10.53
CA GLN A 91 -9.36 6.59 10.89
C GLN A 91 -9.89 5.68 12.01
N GLN A 92 -9.64 4.36 11.92
CA GLN A 92 -10.04 3.40 12.95
C GLN A 92 -9.35 3.64 14.29
N ARG A 93 -8.05 4.02 14.27
CA ARG A 93 -7.23 4.14 15.48
C ARG A 93 -7.28 5.52 16.12
N ASP A 94 -7.20 6.57 15.30
CA ASP A 94 -7.00 7.95 15.73
C ASP A 94 -8.27 8.81 15.58
N GLY A 95 -9.36 8.24 15.04
CA GLY A 95 -10.68 8.87 15.02
C GLY A 95 -10.74 10.19 14.24
N GLY A 96 -9.86 10.38 13.26
CA GLY A 96 -9.77 11.62 12.49
C GLY A 96 -8.72 12.62 12.99
N ARG A 97 -8.05 12.37 14.13
CA ARG A 97 -6.95 13.23 14.61
C ARG A 97 -5.78 13.27 13.62
N THR A 98 -5.56 12.19 12.88
CA THR A 98 -4.45 12.02 11.94
C THR A 98 -4.94 11.51 10.59
N CYS A 99 -4.19 11.83 9.54
CA CYS A 99 -4.39 11.29 8.20
C CYS A 99 -3.07 11.00 7.50
N CYS A 100 -3.13 10.21 6.43
CA CYS A 100 -2.08 10.14 5.43
C CYS A 100 -2.54 10.98 4.23
N TRP A 101 -1.83 12.05 3.88
CA TRP A 101 -2.24 12.96 2.80
C TRP A 101 -1.51 12.69 1.48
N ALA A 102 -0.41 11.93 1.52
CA ALA A 102 0.28 11.47 0.32
C ALA A 102 0.98 10.13 0.51
N VAL A 103 1.10 9.39 -0.59
CA VAL A 103 1.90 8.16 -0.69
C VAL A 103 2.68 8.17 -2.01
N GLU A 104 3.96 7.82 -1.94
CA GLU A 104 4.80 7.55 -3.10
C GLU A 104 5.05 6.04 -3.16
N ALA A 105 4.65 5.42 -4.27
CA ALA A 105 4.99 4.05 -4.60
C ALA A 105 6.13 4.07 -5.63
N ARG A 106 7.20 3.35 -5.32
CA ARG A 106 8.41 3.31 -6.12
C ARG A 106 8.66 1.89 -6.59
N GLU A 107 8.85 1.75 -7.90
CA GLU A 107 9.21 0.49 -8.54
C GLU A 107 10.73 0.26 -8.41
N ASN A 108 11.50 1.31 -8.64
CA ASN A 108 12.96 1.31 -8.59
C ASN A 108 13.47 2.74 -8.33
N ARG A 109 14.80 2.95 -8.25
CA ARG A 109 15.36 4.28 -7.95
C ARG A 109 14.96 5.41 -8.92
N ARG A 110 14.57 5.09 -10.15
CA ARG A 110 14.21 6.05 -11.22
C ARG A 110 12.71 6.23 -11.40
N ASN A 111 11.92 5.20 -11.13
CA ASN A 111 10.49 5.18 -11.42
C ASN A 111 9.67 5.16 -10.12
N ALA A 112 8.88 6.21 -9.91
CA ALA A 112 7.94 6.33 -8.81
C ALA A 112 6.67 7.08 -9.26
N ALA A 113 5.57 6.81 -8.57
CA ALA A 113 4.33 7.55 -8.70
C ALA A 113 3.87 8.03 -7.32
N THR A 114 3.34 9.24 -7.27
CA THR A 114 2.84 9.85 -6.04
C THR A 114 1.34 10.10 -6.15
N TYR A 115 0.60 9.61 -5.16
CA TYR A 115 -0.80 9.94 -4.96
C TYR A 115 -0.92 10.95 -3.81
N THR A 116 -1.64 12.05 -4.03
CA THR A 116 -1.83 13.13 -3.04
C THR A 116 -3.31 13.47 -2.94
N LYS A 117 -3.88 13.24 -1.75
CA LYS A 117 -5.24 13.62 -1.40
C LYS A 117 -5.35 13.71 0.13
N VAL A 118 -5.89 14.82 0.64
CA VAL A 118 -6.34 14.88 2.04
C VAL A 118 -7.69 14.15 2.11
N PRO A 119 -7.87 13.16 3.00
CA PRO A 119 -9.15 12.47 3.11
C PRO A 119 -10.27 13.44 3.45
N ASP A 120 -11.45 13.25 2.87
CA ASP A 120 -12.58 14.19 3.02
C ASP A 120 -13.11 14.27 4.47
N TRP A 121 -12.75 13.30 5.31
CA TRP A 121 -13.11 13.24 6.73
C TRP A 121 -12.10 13.90 7.69
N PHE A 122 -10.93 14.33 7.20
CA PHE A 122 -9.84 14.87 8.02
C PHE A 122 -9.95 16.38 8.25
#